data_AF-A0A3M6JY98-F1
#
_entry.id   AF-A0A3M6JY98-F1
#
_cell.length_a   1.000
_cell.length_b   1.000
_cell.length_c   1.000
_cell.angle_alpha   90.00
_cell.angle_beta   90.00
_cell.angle_gamma   90.00
#
_symmetry.space_group_name_H-M   'P 1'
#
loop_
_entity.id
_entity.type
_entity.pdbx_description
1 polymer ?
#
loop_
_entity_poly.entity_id
_entity_poly.type
_entity_poly.pdbx_seq_one_letter_code
_entity_poly.pdbx_strand_id
1 'polypeptide(L)'
;VKNILICPYCKGRQITATFYSDYDLPKIIRKKHEGKKLTSEEKHKVDRAWKVSSLVENFGKTAIVVMSGYGVGADTAARILRNMVDEEHLFKQIYEAERQYVVTRGFWDS
;
A
#
# COMPACT_ATOMS: atom_id res chain seq x y z
N VAL A 1 -0.68 -3.45 21.63
CA VAL A 1 -1.18 -4.69 20.99
C VAL A 1 -1.12 -4.49 19.48
N LYS A 2 -0.31 -5.25 18.74
CA LYS A 2 -0.34 -5.21 17.27
C LYS A 2 -1.74 -5.66 16.83
N ASN A 3 -2.54 -4.74 16.30
CA ASN A 3 -3.83 -5.05 15.68
C ASN A 3 -3.56 -5.74 14.34
N ILE A 4 -3.18 -7.02 14.40
CA ILE A 4 -2.89 -7.86 13.23
C ILE A 4 -4.18 -8.01 12.44
N LEU A 5 -4.15 -7.63 11.17
CA LEU A 5 -5.27 -7.81 10.25
C LEU A 5 -5.23 -9.23 9.70
N ILE A 6 -6.34 -9.95 9.86
CA ILE A 6 -6.48 -11.34 9.45
C ILE A 6 -7.77 -11.46 8.64
N CYS A 7 -7.73 -12.18 7.52
CA CYS A 7 -8.92 -12.42 6.72
C CYS A 7 -9.91 -13.27 7.52
N PRO A 8 -11.18 -12.83 7.70
CA PRO A 8 -12.14 -13.57 8.50
C PRO A 8 -12.46 -14.95 7.92
N TYR A 9 -12.36 -15.10 6.59
CA TYR A 9 -12.70 -16.31 5.84
C TYR A 9 -11.58 -17.35 5.83
N CYS A 10 -10.38 -16.99 5.38
CA CYS A 10 -9.27 -17.95 5.17
C CYS A 10 -8.17 -17.88 6.23
N LYS A 11 -8.27 -16.96 7.20
CA LYS A 11 -7.24 -16.68 8.23
C LYS A 11 -5.87 -16.25 7.69
N GLY A 12 -5.78 -15.90 6.41
CA GLY A 12 -4.58 -15.34 5.80
C GLY A 12 -4.21 -13.98 6.40
N ARG A 13 -2.90 -13.74 6.55
CA ARG A 13 -2.32 -12.47 7.03
C ARG A 13 -1.88 -11.54 5.89
N GLN A 14 -1.69 -12.09 4.70
CA GLN A 14 -1.35 -11.34 3.50
C GLN A 14 -2.60 -10.65 2.95
N ILE A 15 -2.84 -9.42 3.42
CA ILE A 15 -3.98 -8.59 3.04
C ILE A 15 -3.45 -7.29 2.44
N THR A 16 -3.70 -7.08 1.16
CA THR A 16 -3.41 -5.81 0.49
C THR A 16 -4.59 -4.86 0.57
N ALA A 17 -4.31 -3.56 0.55
CA ALA A 17 -5.31 -2.54 0.25
C ALA A 17 -5.18 -2.11 -1.22
N THR A 18 -6.30 -1.77 -1.84
CA THR A 18 -6.35 -1.08 -3.13
C THR A 18 -7.56 -0.14 -3.15
N PHE A 19 -7.67 0.70 -4.17
CA PHE A 19 -8.79 1.61 -4.35
C PHE A 19 -10.06 0.86 -4.77
N TYR A 20 -11.24 1.35 -4.36
CA TYR A 20 -12.49 0.63 -4.60
C TYR A 20 -12.80 0.39 -6.09
N SER A 21 -12.31 1.28 -6.96
CA SER A 21 -12.50 1.17 -8.41
C SER A 21 -11.41 0.36 -9.11
N ASP A 22 -10.44 -0.21 -8.38
CA ASP A 22 -9.43 -1.11 -8.95
C ASP A 22 -10.01 -2.53 -9.11
N TYR A 23 -10.81 -2.69 -10.17
CA TYR A 23 -11.42 -3.97 -10.52
C TYR A 23 -10.46 -4.95 -11.19
N ASP A 24 -9.28 -4.47 -11.59
CA ASP A 24 -8.30 -5.27 -12.32
C ASP A 24 -7.38 -6.04 -11.37
N LEU A 25 -6.94 -5.41 -10.27
CA LEU A 25 -6.04 -6.07 -9.33
C LEU A 25 -6.56 -7.42 -8.81
N PRO A 26 -7.85 -7.58 -8.41
CA PRO A 26 -8.39 -8.89 -8.02
C PRO A 26 -8.28 -9.93 -9.15
N LYS A 27 -8.53 -9.54 -10.39
CA LYS A 27 -8.41 -10.43 -11.56
C LYS A 27 -6.96 -10.83 -11.80
N ILE A 28 -6.03 -9.89 -11.69
CA ILE A 28 -4.59 -10.13 -11.88
C ILE A 28 -4.05 -11.05 -10.77
N ILE A 29 -4.46 -10.83 -9.51
CA ILE A 29 -4.08 -11.72 -8.39
C ILE A 29 -4.60 -13.13 -8.63
N ARG A 30 -5.86 -13.27 -9.06
CA ARG A 30 -6.43 -14.58 -9.39
C ARG A 30 -5.68 -15.24 -10.56
N LYS A 31 -5.37 -14.49 -11.61
CA LYS A 31 -4.57 -14.96 -12.75
C LYS A 31 -3.19 -15.48 -12.31
N LYS A 32 -2.52 -14.77 -11.39
CA LYS A 32 -1.25 -15.23 -10.79
C LYS A 32 -1.42 -16.51 -9.99
N HIS A 33 -2.47 -16.60 -9.16
CA HIS A 33 -2.77 -17.78 -8.36
C HIS A 33 -3.05 -19.02 -9.23
N GLU A 34 -3.68 -18.84 -10.39
CA GLU A 34 -3.91 -19.88 -11.39
C GLU A 34 -2.64 -20.26 -12.19
N GLY A 35 -1.47 -19.67 -11.89
CA GLY A 35 -0.20 -19.97 -12.55
C GLY A 35 -0.07 -19.43 -13.97
N LYS A 36 -0.96 -18.53 -14.40
CA LYS A 36 -0.93 -17.95 -15.75
C LYS A 36 0.16 -16.90 -15.88
N LYS A 37 0.71 -16.74 -17.09
CA LYS A 37 1.72 -15.71 -17.38
C LYS A 37 1.13 -14.31 -17.22
N LEU A 38 1.83 -13.47 -16.46
CA LEU A 38 1.51 -12.06 -16.30
C LEU A 38 2.28 -11.22 -17.32
N THR A 39 1.67 -10.14 -17.79
CA THR A 39 2.39 -9.08 -18.51
C THR A 39 3.31 -8.33 -17.56
N SER A 40 4.23 -7.53 -18.10
CA SER A 40 5.12 -6.69 -17.29
C SER A 40 4.34 -5.72 -16.39
N GLU A 41 3.28 -5.11 -16.92
CA GLU A 41 2.42 -4.19 -16.17
C GLU A 41 1.63 -4.90 -15.05
N GLU A 42 1.06 -6.07 -15.36
CA GLU A 42 0.35 -6.90 -14.37
C GLU A 42 1.29 -7.34 -13.24
N LYS A 43 2.52 -7.75 -13.59
CA LYS A 43 3.53 -8.12 -12.62
C LYS A 43 3.86 -6.95 -11.70
N HIS A 44 4.04 -5.76 -12.26
CA HIS A 44 4.29 -4.55 -11.46
C HIS A 44 3.13 -4.21 -10.50
N LYS A 45 1.87 -4.34 -10.95
CA LYS A 45 0.69 -4.18 -10.08
C LYS A 45 0.67 -5.18 -8.93
N VAL A 46 0.99 -6.44 -9.21
CA VAL A 46 1.08 -7.48 -8.19
C VAL A 46 2.21 -7.24 -7.20
N ASP A 47 3.40 -6.87 -7.68
CA ASP A 47 4.56 -6.63 -6.82
C ASP A 47 4.28 -5.45 -5.87
N ARG A 48 3.59 -4.42 -6.37
CA ARG A 48 3.10 -3.31 -5.54
C ARG A 48 2.09 -3.79 -4.49
N ALA A 49 1.09 -4.57 -4.88
CA ALA A 49 0.09 -5.11 -3.95
C ALA A 49 0.71 -6.03 -2.89
N TRP A 50 1.72 -6.82 -3.28
CA TRP A 50 2.48 -7.66 -2.35
C TRP A 50 3.26 -6.84 -1.33
N LYS A 51 3.86 -5.72 -1.78
CA LYS A 51 4.54 -4.78 -0.89
C LYS A 51 3.57 -4.15 0.11
N VAL A 52 2.41 -3.70 -0.36
CA VAL A 52 1.34 -3.18 0.50
C VAL A 52 0.93 -4.23 1.54
N SER A 53 0.67 -5.46 1.10
CA SER A 53 0.31 -6.57 1.97
C SER A 53 1.35 -6.83 3.05
N SER A 54 2.64 -6.75 2.69
CA SER A 54 3.74 -6.89 3.66
C SER A 54 3.76 -5.75 4.69
N LEU A 55 3.46 -4.52 4.29
CA LEU A 55 3.36 -3.39 5.24
C LEU A 55 2.17 -3.58 6.20
N VAL A 56 1.02 -3.99 5.66
CA VAL A 56 -0.19 -4.26 6.46
C VAL A 56 0.04 -5.39 7.46
N GLU A 57 0.74 -6.46 7.07
CA GLU A 57 1.08 -7.55 7.99
C GLU A 57 1.98 -7.08 9.15
N ASN A 58 2.96 -6.22 8.86
CA ASN A 58 3.94 -5.78 9.86
C ASN A 58 3.44 -4.67 10.79
N PHE A 59 2.72 -3.70 10.25
CA PHE A 59 2.29 -2.47 10.95
C PHE A 59 0.77 -2.41 11.21
N GLY A 60 -0.01 -3.34 10.67
CA GLY A 60 -1.46 -3.43 10.91
C GLY A 60 -2.21 -2.19 10.40
N LYS A 61 -3.16 -1.70 11.21
CA LYS A 61 -4.00 -0.54 10.90
C LYS A 61 -3.18 0.73 10.61
N THR A 62 -2.01 0.88 11.23
CA THR A 62 -1.14 2.05 11.01
C THR A 62 -0.67 2.14 9.55
N ALA A 63 -0.41 1.01 8.89
CA ALA A 63 -0.08 1.03 7.46
C ALA A 63 -1.24 1.56 6.62
N ILE A 64 -2.48 1.20 6.96
CA ILE A 64 -3.67 1.66 6.25
C ILE A 64 -3.82 3.18 6.40
N VAL A 65 -3.60 3.72 7.60
CA VAL A 65 -3.64 5.18 7.84
C VAL A 65 -2.60 5.90 6.98
N VAL A 66 -1.35 5.43 6.97
CA VAL A 66 -0.28 6.04 6.16
C VAL A 66 -0.62 6.01 4.66
N MET A 67 -1.10 4.87 4.15
CA MET A 67 -1.48 4.72 2.74
C MET A 67 -2.75 5.49 2.36
N SER A 68 -3.52 5.95 3.33
CA SER A 68 -4.69 6.81 3.09
C SER A 68 -4.28 8.27 2.84
N GLY A 69 -3.01 8.63 3.07
CA GLY A 69 -2.48 9.94 2.76
C GLY A 69 -2.49 10.23 1.25
N TYR A 70 -2.79 11.47 0.89
CA TYR A 70 -2.91 11.90 -0.50
C TYR A 70 -1.57 11.80 -1.24
N GLY A 71 -1.52 10.97 -2.29
CA GLY A 71 -0.28 10.73 -3.05
C GLY A 71 0.72 9.81 -2.35
N VAL A 72 0.34 9.17 -1.24
CA VAL A 72 1.21 8.23 -0.51
C VAL A 72 1.06 6.83 -1.10
N GLY A 73 2.01 6.45 -1.96
CA GLY A 73 2.12 5.10 -2.51
C GLY A 73 2.82 4.10 -1.57
N ALA A 74 2.90 2.84 -1.99
CA ALA A 74 3.53 1.75 -1.22
C ALA A 74 4.99 2.03 -0.82
N ASP A 75 5.75 2.68 -1.70
CA ASP A 75 7.15 3.05 -1.43
C ASP A 75 7.27 4.15 -0.39
N THR A 76 6.46 5.21 -0.52
CA THR A 76 6.42 6.32 0.43
C THR A 76 5.93 5.84 1.79
N ALA A 77 4.87 5.03 1.82
CA ALA A 77 4.37 4.42 3.05
C ALA A 77 5.44 3.57 3.75
N ALA A 78 6.20 2.77 2.99
CA ALA A 78 7.29 1.97 3.54
C ALA A 78 8.41 2.83 4.16
N ARG A 79 8.66 4.04 3.67
CA ARG A 79 9.64 4.97 4.27
C ARG A 79 9.11 5.58 5.56
N ILE A 80 7.88 6.09 5.53
CA ILE A 80 7.22 6.70 6.69
C ILE A 80 7.13 5.70 7.84
N LEU A 81 6.63 4.49 7.56
CA LEU A 81 6.47 3.44 8.58
C LEU A 81 7.81 2.96 9.17
N ARG A 82 8.90 3.01 8.39
CA ARG A 82 10.23 2.60 8.86
C ARG A 82 10.84 3.61 9.83
N ASN A 83 10.52 4.89 9.66
CA ASN A 83 11.02 6.00 10.49
C ASN A 83 10.01 6.40 11.58
N MET A 84 8.98 5.60 11.82
CA MET A 84 7.97 5.90 12.83
C MET A 84 8.56 5.72 14.23
N VAL A 85 8.56 6.80 15.02
CA VAL A 85 8.99 6.80 16.42
C VAL A 85 7.77 6.87 17.35
N ASP A 86 6.88 7.81 17.07
CA ASP A 86 5.60 8.00 17.76
C ASP A 86 4.50 8.41 16.76
N GLU A 87 3.28 8.58 17.26
CA GLU A 87 2.10 8.90 16.45
C GLU A 87 2.13 10.34 15.90
N GLU A 88 2.65 11.31 16.66
CA GLU A 88 2.77 12.70 16.20
C GLU A 88 3.74 12.82 15.03
N HIS A 89 4.89 12.17 15.15
CA HIS A 89 5.91 12.08 14.10
C HIS A 89 5.38 11.37 12.86
N LEU A 90 4.55 10.33 13.04
CA LEU A 90 3.90 9.64 11.93
C LEU A 90 3.01 10.58 11.13
N PHE A 91 2.11 11.31 11.79
CA PHE A 91 1.21 12.25 11.11
C PHE A 91 1.95 13.40 10.45
N LYS A 92 3.02 13.91 11.08
CA LYS A 92 3.89 14.92 10.47
C LYS A 92 4.54 14.40 9.18
N GLN A 93 5.04 13.18 9.18
CA GLN A 93 5.63 12.56 7.98
C GLN A 93 4.60 12.32 6.87
N ILE A 94 3.36 11.94 7.23
CA ILE A 94 2.26 11.83 6.24
C ILE A 94 2.00 13.21 5.62
N TYR A 95 1.84 14.25 6.43
CA TYR A 95 1.60 15.62 5.95
C TYR A 95 2.73 16.14 5.05
N GLU A 96 3.98 15.89 5.42
CA GLU A 96 5.13 16.27 4.59
C GLU A 96 5.13 15.55 3.23
N ALA A 97 4.77 14.26 3.20
CA ALA A 97 4.65 13.50 1.96
C ALA A 97 3.50 14.02 1.07
N GLU A 98 2.35 14.34 1.66
CA GLU A 98 1.21 14.93 0.95
C GLU A 98 1.59 16.30 0.35
N ARG A 99 2.24 17.16 1.14
CA ARG A 99 2.72 18.46 0.69
C ARG A 99 3.70 18.32 -0.47
N GLN A 100 4.65 17.39 -0.36
CA GLN A 100 5.62 17.13 -1.42
C GLN A 100 4.91 16.67 -2.70
N TYR A 101 3.95 15.73 -2.59
CA TYR A 101 3.19 15.26 -3.73
C TYR A 101 2.44 16.39 -4.44
N VAL A 102 1.71 17.23 -3.69
CA VAL A 102 0.98 18.38 -4.25
C VAL A 102 1.91 19.34 -4.97
N VAL A 103 3.06 19.67 -4.38
CA VAL A 103 4.04 20.58 -4.98
C VAL A 103 4.65 20.00 -6.26
N THR A 104 4.97 18.70 -6.27
CA THR A 104 5.68 18.11 -7.41
C THR A 104 4.76 17.63 -8.53
N ARG A 105 3.50 17.28 -8.23
CA ARG A 105 2.58 16.65 -9.20
C ARG A 105 2.39 17.46 -10.47
N GLY A 106 2.35 18.79 -10.38
CA GLY A 106 2.21 19.67 -11.54
C GLY A 106 3.32 19.54 -12.59
N PHE A 107 4.46 18.94 -12.23
CA PHE A 107 5.61 18.73 -13.12
C PHE A 107 5.67 17.32 -13.74
N TRP A 108 4.70 16.44 -13.45
CA TRP A 108 4.78 15.01 -13.82
C TRP A 108 4.02 14.68 -15.11
N ASP A 109 3.13 15.58 -15.55
CA ASP A 109 2.37 15.46 -16.81
C ASP A 109 3.05 16.22 -17.97
N SER A 110 4.37 16.43 -17.87
CA SER A 110 5.22 17.12 -18.87
C SER A 110 5.97 16.15 -19.77
#